data_AF-A0A7V7ZPS7-F1
#
_entry.id   AF-A0A7V7ZPS7-F1
#
_cell.length_a   1.000
_cell.length_b   1.000
_cell.length_c   1.000
_cell.angle_alpha   90.00
_cell.angle_beta   90.00
_cell.angle_gamma   90.00
#
_symmetry.space_group_name_H-M   'P 1'
#
loop_
_entity.id
_entity.type
_entity.pdbx_description
1 polymer ?
#
loop_
_entity_poly.entity_id
_entity_poly.type
_entity_poly.pdbx_seq_one_letter_code
_entity_poly.pdbx_strand_id
1 'polypeptide(L)'
;MNTDEKIVRIKQVLPQLQTLDPDYRVFGSQRHRYLLNPVLPEADALAFEQQHGIRLPEGYRRFLTEIGDGGAGPYYGLERLQDSLFLDLDRKIEQAYGDPSKPFLLTSRWNMDYDGDDDDAQAYAAFEEEYYQPARVDGLLRICNFGCGVALNLVVNGAEYGNMWVDDRASDGGIYPDPYFEQEGRTQFLDWYLLWLARALSEVDRQPAHRRLPILLADALRQIGTIARRVFP
;
A
#
# COMPACT_ATOMS: atom_id res chain seq x y z
N MET A 1 -16.98 3.49 -8.02
CA MET A 1 -17.25 2.06 -7.81
C MET A 1 -17.53 1.86 -6.34
N ASN A 2 -18.53 1.05 -5.99
CA ASN A 2 -18.73 0.61 -4.60
C ASN A 2 -17.72 -0.51 -4.25
N THR A 3 -17.69 -0.95 -3.00
CA THR A 3 -16.75 -1.98 -2.52
C THR A 3 -16.86 -3.30 -3.30
N ASP A 4 -18.08 -3.79 -3.59
CA ASP A 4 -18.29 -5.04 -4.35
C ASP A 4 -17.71 -4.97 -5.76
N GLU A 5 -17.99 -3.88 -6.46
CA GLU A 5 -17.49 -3.63 -7.81
C GLU A 5 -15.96 -3.59 -7.84
N LYS A 6 -15.33 -2.98 -6.82
CA LYS A 6 -13.87 -2.93 -6.69
C LYS A 6 -13.28 -4.33 -6.47
N ILE A 7 -13.86 -5.13 -5.57
CA ILE A 7 -13.39 -6.50 -5.31
C ILE A 7 -13.50 -7.38 -6.56
N VAL A 8 -14.64 -7.34 -7.26
CA VAL A 8 -14.84 -8.06 -8.52
C VAL A 8 -13.81 -7.62 -9.56
N ARG A 9 -13.57 -6.31 -9.67
CA ARG A 9 -12.59 -5.77 -10.61
C ARG A 9 -11.18 -6.27 -10.32
N ILE A 10 -10.75 -6.30 -9.06
CA ILE A 10 -9.43 -6.81 -8.67
C ILE A 10 -9.29 -8.28 -9.07
N LYS A 11 -10.28 -9.12 -8.72
CA LYS A 11 -10.30 -10.56 -9.07
C LYS A 11 -10.22 -10.81 -10.57
N GLN A 12 -10.78 -9.90 -11.39
CA GLN A 12 -10.72 -10.00 -12.85
C GLN A 12 -9.38 -9.56 -13.45
N VAL A 13 -8.78 -8.49 -12.91
CA VAL A 13 -7.60 -7.85 -13.52
C VAL A 13 -6.30 -8.55 -13.14
N LEU A 14 -6.15 -8.99 -11.89
CA LEU A 14 -4.89 -9.57 -11.42
C LEU A 14 -4.44 -10.81 -12.26
N PRO A 15 -5.33 -11.77 -12.61
CA PRO A 15 -4.95 -12.90 -13.48
C PRO A 15 -4.55 -12.47 -14.90
N GLN A 16 -5.09 -11.34 -15.39
CA GLN A 16 -4.71 -10.81 -16.71
C GLN A 16 -3.27 -10.32 -16.68
N LEU A 17 -2.83 -9.64 -15.62
CA LEU A 17 -1.44 -9.19 -15.48
C LEU A 17 -0.45 -10.36 -15.51
N GLN A 18 -0.78 -11.48 -14.85
CA GLN A 18 0.04 -12.69 -14.90
C GLN A 18 0.22 -13.24 -16.32
N THR A 19 -0.80 -13.08 -17.18
CA THR A 19 -0.75 -13.52 -18.58
C THR A 19 -0.05 -12.50 -19.48
N LEU A 20 -0.26 -11.21 -19.22
CA LEU A 20 0.22 -10.12 -20.07
C LEU A 20 1.68 -9.73 -19.77
N ASP A 21 2.18 -10.04 -18.57
CA ASP A 21 3.55 -9.77 -18.14
C ASP A 21 4.31 -11.05 -17.74
N PRO A 22 4.55 -11.98 -18.69
CA PRO A 22 5.21 -13.26 -18.41
C PRO A 22 6.69 -13.11 -18.01
N ASP A 23 7.29 -11.97 -18.33
CA ASP A 23 8.69 -11.64 -18.01
C ASP A 23 8.83 -10.82 -16.70
N TYR A 24 7.72 -10.55 -15.99
CA TYR A 24 7.69 -9.76 -14.75
C TYR A 24 8.41 -8.40 -14.89
N ARG A 25 7.98 -7.58 -15.86
CA ARG A 25 8.59 -6.29 -16.18
C ARG A 25 7.98 -5.12 -15.42
N VAL A 26 6.74 -5.25 -14.94
CA VAL A 26 6.17 -4.22 -14.05
C VAL A 26 7.04 -4.15 -12.81
N PHE A 27 7.35 -2.95 -12.33
CA PHE A 27 8.22 -2.78 -11.17
C PHE A 27 7.73 -3.62 -9.99
N GLY A 28 8.65 -4.38 -9.38
CA GLY A 28 8.35 -5.23 -8.23
C GLY A 28 7.70 -6.59 -8.54
N SER A 29 7.16 -6.79 -9.75
CA SER A 29 6.49 -8.04 -10.14
C SER A 29 7.38 -9.28 -10.09
N GLN A 30 8.71 -9.15 -10.18
CA GLN A 30 9.64 -10.27 -9.98
C GLN A 30 9.59 -10.87 -8.57
N ARG A 31 9.22 -10.05 -7.56
CA ARG A 31 9.12 -10.48 -6.15
C ARG A 31 7.86 -11.30 -5.91
N HIS A 32 6.71 -10.75 -6.25
CA HIS A 32 5.41 -11.37 -5.94
C HIS A 32 4.85 -12.21 -7.10
N ARG A 33 5.32 -12.04 -8.33
CA ARG A 33 4.92 -12.80 -9.54
C ARG A 33 3.41 -12.81 -9.81
N TYR A 34 2.74 -11.74 -9.40
CA TYR A 34 1.27 -11.62 -9.37
C TYR A 34 0.54 -12.70 -8.55
N LEU A 35 1.26 -13.38 -7.65
CA LEU A 35 0.70 -14.38 -6.74
C LEU A 35 0.22 -13.72 -5.45
N LEU A 36 -1.01 -14.02 -5.06
CA LEU A 36 -1.56 -13.67 -3.76
C LEU A 36 -1.27 -14.78 -2.75
N ASN A 37 -1.18 -14.40 -1.48
CA ASN A 37 -1.28 -15.37 -0.40
C ASN A 37 -2.73 -15.90 -0.30
N PRO A 38 -2.95 -17.03 0.39
CA PRO A 38 -4.30 -17.50 0.69
C PRO A 38 -5.16 -16.42 1.36
N VAL A 39 -6.48 -16.48 1.16
CA VAL A 39 -7.42 -15.61 1.86
C VAL A 39 -7.35 -15.83 3.37
N LEU A 40 -7.49 -14.74 4.12
CA LEU A 40 -7.58 -14.79 5.58
C LEU A 40 -8.98 -15.27 5.99
N PRO A 41 -9.12 -16.32 6.81
CA PRO A 41 -10.41 -16.70 7.35
C PRO A 41 -11.06 -15.55 8.14
N GLU A 42 -12.39 -15.41 8.04
CA GLU A 42 -13.14 -14.37 8.78
C GLU A 42 -12.92 -14.44 10.30
N ALA A 43 -12.74 -15.65 10.84
CA ALA A 43 -12.43 -15.87 12.25
C ALA A 43 -11.06 -15.27 12.65
N ASP A 44 -10.07 -15.36 11.77
CA ASP A 44 -8.73 -14.85 12.02
C ASP A 44 -8.70 -13.32 11.88
N ALA A 45 -9.43 -12.77 10.90
CA ALA A 45 -9.62 -11.32 10.79
C ALA A 45 -10.31 -10.74 12.04
N LEU A 46 -11.34 -11.42 12.54
CA LEU A 46 -12.04 -11.04 13.77
C LEU A 46 -11.12 -11.15 15.00
N ALA A 47 -10.33 -12.23 15.09
CA ALA A 47 -9.38 -12.42 16.19
C ALA A 47 -8.32 -11.32 16.21
N PHE A 48 -7.80 -10.93 15.05
CA PHE A 48 -6.86 -9.81 14.93
C PHE A 48 -7.46 -8.49 15.42
N GLU A 49 -8.65 -8.14 14.95
CA GLU A 49 -9.36 -6.95 15.42
C GLU A 49 -9.59 -6.94 16.94
N GLN A 50 -10.01 -8.07 17.51
CA GLN A 50 -10.22 -8.22 18.94
C GLN A 50 -8.93 -8.10 19.74
N GLN A 51 -7.87 -8.78 19.30
CA GLN A 51 -6.55 -8.76 19.93
C GLN A 51 -5.99 -7.33 20.01
N HIS A 52 -6.18 -6.55 18.95
CA HIS A 52 -5.61 -5.22 18.83
C HIS A 52 -6.60 -4.09 19.17
N GLY A 53 -7.86 -4.41 19.49
CA GLY A 53 -8.87 -3.40 19.85
C GLY A 53 -9.22 -2.44 18.71
N ILE A 54 -9.12 -2.88 17.46
CA ILE A 54 -9.38 -2.08 16.26
C ILE A 54 -10.53 -2.65 15.43
N ARG A 55 -10.95 -1.92 14.40
CA ARG A 55 -11.72 -2.46 13.28
C ARG A 55 -11.00 -2.17 11.99
N LEU A 56 -10.77 -3.18 11.17
CA LEU A 56 -10.14 -3.00 9.87
C LEU A 56 -11.07 -2.22 8.94
N PRO A 57 -10.56 -1.25 8.16
CA PRO A 57 -11.34 -0.57 7.14
C PRO A 57 -11.99 -1.58 6.18
N GLU A 58 -13.28 -1.39 5.89
CA GLU A 58 -14.12 -2.38 5.16
C GLU A 58 -13.44 -2.90 3.89
N GLY A 59 -12.91 -1.99 3.07
CA GLY A 59 -12.25 -2.37 1.82
C GLY A 59 -11.00 -3.24 2.01
N TYR A 60 -10.21 -2.99 3.06
CA TYR A 60 -9.04 -3.81 3.37
C TYR A 60 -9.44 -5.15 3.98
N ARG A 61 -10.41 -5.16 4.91
CA ARG A 61 -10.96 -6.40 5.48
C ARG A 61 -11.44 -7.34 4.38
N ARG A 62 -12.25 -6.83 3.45
CA ARG A 62 -12.76 -7.64 2.33
C ARG A 62 -11.67 -8.12 1.39
N PHE A 63 -10.63 -7.32 1.16
CA PHE A 63 -9.47 -7.79 0.40
C PHE A 63 -8.82 -8.99 1.07
N LEU A 64 -8.57 -8.93 2.38
CA LEU A 64 -7.95 -10.03 3.11
C LEU A 64 -8.79 -11.30 3.05
N THR A 65 -10.10 -11.19 3.26
CA THR A 65 -10.99 -12.37 3.37
C THR A 65 -11.50 -12.90 2.04
N GLU A 66 -11.46 -12.11 0.97
CA GLU A 66 -11.97 -12.51 -0.34
C GLU A 66 -10.92 -12.61 -1.46
N ILE A 67 -9.77 -11.96 -1.31
CA ILE A 67 -8.73 -11.88 -2.35
C ILE A 67 -7.44 -12.55 -1.86
N GLY A 68 -6.85 -12.09 -0.75
CA GLY A 68 -5.65 -12.70 -0.20
C GLY A 68 -5.04 -11.92 0.97
N ASP A 69 -4.41 -12.64 1.90
CA ASP A 69 -3.64 -12.07 3.01
C ASP A 69 -2.24 -11.62 2.57
N GLY A 70 -2.20 -10.61 1.71
CA GLY A 70 -0.97 -10.08 1.11
C GLY A 70 -0.53 -10.80 -0.18
N GLY A 71 0.73 -10.61 -0.56
CA GLY A 71 1.30 -11.10 -1.82
C GLY A 71 1.29 -10.03 -2.92
N ALA A 72 0.66 -10.30 -4.06
CA ALA A 72 0.69 -9.38 -5.20
C ALA A 72 0.14 -7.98 -4.86
N GLY A 73 0.93 -6.96 -5.17
CA GLY A 73 0.61 -5.57 -4.90
C GLY A 73 1.68 -4.64 -5.47
N PRO A 74 1.56 -3.34 -5.22
CA PRO A 74 2.57 -2.38 -5.66
C PRO A 74 3.94 -2.69 -5.03
N TYR A 75 5.00 -2.23 -5.71
CA TYR A 75 6.39 -2.38 -5.27
C TYR A 75 6.71 -3.85 -4.92
N TYR A 76 7.23 -4.14 -3.73
CA TYR A 76 7.60 -5.50 -3.37
C TYR A 76 6.42 -6.39 -2.93
N GLY A 77 5.20 -5.87 -3.03
CA GLY A 77 3.97 -6.57 -2.70
C GLY A 77 3.38 -6.15 -1.37
N LEU A 78 2.28 -6.82 -1.02
CA LEU A 78 1.58 -6.62 0.23
C LEU A 78 2.09 -7.59 1.30
N GLU A 79 2.26 -7.07 2.52
CA GLU A 79 2.54 -7.85 3.71
C GLU A 79 1.31 -8.66 4.16
N ARG A 80 1.57 -9.73 4.90
CA ARG A 80 0.51 -10.42 5.66
C ARG A 80 -0.02 -9.49 6.75
N LEU A 81 -1.27 -9.66 7.16
CA LEU A 81 -1.88 -8.86 8.21
C LEU A 81 -1.05 -8.85 9.50
N GLN A 82 -0.55 -10.01 9.93
CA GLN A 82 0.29 -10.09 11.13
C GLN A 82 1.63 -9.36 10.98
N ASP A 83 2.20 -9.41 9.78
CA ASP A 83 3.49 -8.80 9.48
C ASP A 83 3.39 -7.27 9.34
N SER A 84 2.18 -6.75 9.13
CA SER A 84 1.95 -5.30 9.02
C SER A 84 2.15 -4.52 10.32
N LEU A 85 2.37 -5.22 11.44
CA LEU A 85 2.65 -4.62 12.74
C LEU A 85 4.13 -4.25 12.92
N PHE A 86 5.06 -4.88 12.18
CA PHE A 86 6.48 -4.61 12.32
C PHE A 86 6.81 -3.16 11.93
N LEU A 87 7.63 -2.47 12.72
CA LEU A 87 8.08 -1.10 12.42
C LEU A 87 9.00 -1.03 11.19
N ASP A 88 9.70 -2.13 10.88
CA ASP A 88 10.59 -2.28 9.73
C ASP A 88 10.20 -3.55 8.95
N LEU A 89 9.85 -3.36 7.68
CA LEU A 89 9.44 -4.45 6.78
C LEU A 89 10.63 -5.14 6.11
N ASP A 90 11.80 -4.49 6.02
CA ASP A 90 13.03 -5.08 5.51
C ASP A 90 13.71 -5.94 6.58
N ARG A 91 13.65 -5.52 7.85
CA ARG A 91 14.19 -6.24 9.01
C ARG A 91 13.16 -6.33 10.13
N LYS A 92 12.32 -7.37 10.04
CA LYS A 92 11.33 -7.73 11.07
C LYS A 92 12.01 -8.14 12.39
N ILE A 93 12.09 -7.20 13.33
CA ILE A 93 12.63 -7.42 14.68
C ILE A 93 11.45 -7.70 15.62
N GLU A 94 11.48 -8.85 16.29
CA GLU A 94 10.51 -9.19 17.32
C GLU A 94 10.42 -8.08 18.37
N GLN A 95 9.19 -7.77 18.81
CA GLN A 95 8.87 -6.73 19.78
C GLN A 95 9.03 -5.28 19.27
N ALA A 96 9.53 -5.07 18.05
CA ALA A 96 9.54 -3.76 17.39
C ALA A 96 8.25 -3.59 16.56
N TYR A 97 7.13 -3.39 17.27
CA TYR A 97 5.80 -3.27 16.68
C TYR A 97 5.24 -1.85 16.83
N GLY A 98 4.48 -1.39 15.83
CA GLY A 98 3.57 -0.26 15.98
C GLY A 98 2.35 -0.66 16.82
N ASP A 99 1.72 0.31 17.48
CA ASP A 99 0.49 0.07 18.25
C ASP A 99 -0.74 0.53 17.46
N PRO A 100 -1.46 -0.37 16.78
CA PRO A 100 -2.64 0.02 16.00
C PRO A 100 -3.83 0.44 16.89
N SER A 101 -3.80 0.14 18.19
CA SER A 101 -4.88 0.48 19.13
C SER A 101 -4.86 1.96 19.55
N LYS A 102 -3.73 2.65 19.34
CA LYS A 102 -3.58 4.07 19.58
C LYS A 102 -3.95 4.87 18.33
N PRO A 103 -4.46 6.10 18.47
CA PRO A 103 -4.84 6.91 17.33
C PRO A 103 -3.61 7.41 16.56
N PHE A 104 -3.66 7.32 15.24
CA PHE A 104 -2.73 8.04 14.37
C PHE A 104 -2.99 9.55 14.50
N LEU A 105 -1.92 10.30 14.76
CA LEU A 105 -2.02 11.71 15.18
C LEU A 105 -1.98 12.72 14.02
N LEU A 106 -1.48 12.34 12.85
CA LEU A 106 -1.29 13.27 11.74
C LEU A 106 -2.55 13.41 10.90
N THR A 107 -2.83 14.63 10.43
CA THR A 107 -3.93 14.96 9.51
C THR A 107 -3.45 15.73 8.27
N SER A 108 -2.15 16.02 8.22
CA SER A 108 -1.45 16.62 7.09
C SER A 108 -0.04 16.06 7.00
N ARG A 109 0.67 16.33 5.90
CA ARG A 109 2.10 16.05 5.78
C ARG A 109 2.84 16.61 6.99
N TRP A 110 3.79 15.82 7.50
CA TRP A 110 4.69 16.18 8.58
C TRP A 110 6.11 15.80 8.20
N ASN A 111 7.06 16.67 8.51
CA ASN A 111 8.50 16.39 8.46
C ASN A 111 9.21 17.26 9.50
N MET A 112 10.41 16.87 9.89
CA MET A 112 11.31 17.71 10.68
C MET A 112 12.58 17.94 9.87
N ASP A 113 13.06 19.18 9.86
CA ASP A 113 14.36 19.52 9.30
C ASP A 113 15.39 19.48 10.42
N TYR A 114 16.57 18.92 10.16
CA TYR A 114 17.72 19.04 11.04
C TYR A 114 18.45 20.36 10.72
N ASP A 115 18.51 21.28 11.68
CA ASP A 115 19.20 22.57 11.57
C ASP A 115 20.46 22.67 12.44
N GLY A 116 20.89 21.53 13.00
CA GLY A 116 22.09 21.41 13.82
C GLY A 116 23.38 21.33 13.00
N ASP A 117 24.50 21.25 13.72
CA ASP A 117 25.82 20.99 13.12
C ASP A 117 25.93 19.50 12.79
N ASP A 118 26.30 19.16 11.55
CA ASP A 118 26.50 17.77 11.12
C ASP A 118 27.64 17.07 11.90
N ASP A 119 28.59 17.85 12.43
CA ASP A 119 29.68 17.34 13.26
C ASP A 119 29.26 17.15 14.74
N ASP A 120 28.09 17.64 15.16
CA ASP A 120 27.53 17.44 16.50
C ASP A 120 26.70 16.16 16.56
N ALA A 121 27.39 15.04 16.80
CA ALA A 121 26.77 13.73 16.93
C ALA A 121 25.71 13.64 18.05
N GLN A 122 25.82 14.47 19.10
CA GLN A 122 24.86 14.46 20.21
C GLN A 122 23.56 15.17 19.83
N ALA A 123 23.66 16.27 19.09
CA ALA A 123 22.51 16.96 18.51
C ALA A 123 21.79 16.08 17.48
N TYR A 124 22.55 15.44 16.59
CA TYR A 124 21.97 14.53 15.59
C TYR A 124 21.25 13.33 16.22
N ALA A 125 21.84 12.71 17.25
CA ALA A 125 21.20 11.59 17.96
C ALA A 125 19.88 12.00 18.65
N ALA A 126 19.81 13.20 19.23
CA ALA A 126 18.58 13.73 19.82
C ALA A 126 17.51 14.01 18.75
N PHE A 127 17.92 14.54 17.59
CA PHE A 127 17.03 14.72 16.44
C PHE A 127 16.46 13.38 15.96
N GLU A 128 17.32 12.35 15.75
CA GLU A 128 16.86 11.03 15.33
C GLU A 128 15.87 10.41 16.31
N GLU A 129 16.13 10.51 17.62
CA GLU A 129 15.23 10.01 18.65
C GLU A 129 13.84 10.66 18.55
N GLU A 130 13.77 11.98 18.30
CA GLU A 130 12.51 12.69 18.12
C GLU A 130 11.82 12.35 16.79
N TYR A 131 12.59 12.30 15.71
CA TYR A 131 12.11 12.05 14.35
C TYR A 131 11.53 10.63 14.19
N TYR A 132 12.16 9.65 14.84
CA TYR A 132 11.75 8.25 14.81
C TYR A 132 10.85 7.80 15.97
N GLN A 133 10.31 8.73 16.77
CA GLN A 133 9.41 8.36 17.88
C GLN A 133 8.30 7.39 17.43
N PRO A 134 8.13 6.23 18.09
CA PRO A 134 7.14 5.23 17.69
C PRO A 134 5.71 5.78 17.64
N ALA A 135 5.37 6.71 18.55
CA ALA A 135 4.06 7.35 18.61
C ALA A 135 3.67 8.09 17.31
N ARG A 136 4.63 8.41 16.44
CA ARG A 136 4.36 9.02 15.11
C ARG A 136 3.67 8.07 14.15
N VAL A 137 3.78 6.76 14.38
CA VAL A 137 3.26 5.71 13.49
C VAL A 137 2.31 4.75 14.20
N ASP A 138 1.86 5.11 15.40
CA ASP A 138 0.73 4.46 16.05
C ASP A 138 -0.55 4.59 15.20
N GLY A 139 -1.45 3.62 15.30
CA GLY A 139 -2.68 3.59 14.51
C GLY A 139 -2.49 3.23 13.03
N LEU A 140 -1.28 2.82 12.62
CA LEU A 140 -0.95 2.38 11.26
C LEU A 140 -0.79 0.86 11.18
N LEU A 141 -1.12 0.30 10.02
CA LEU A 141 -0.62 -1.00 9.55
C LEU A 141 0.30 -0.77 8.35
N ARG A 142 1.54 -1.27 8.41
CA ARG A 142 2.54 -1.24 7.33
C ARG A 142 2.25 -2.33 6.31
N ILE A 143 1.42 -2.03 5.32
CA ILE A 143 0.87 -3.06 4.43
C ILE A 143 1.72 -3.32 3.19
N CYS A 144 2.67 -2.46 2.86
CA CYS A 144 3.47 -2.59 1.65
C CYS A 144 4.86 -1.98 1.82
N ASN A 145 5.88 -2.72 1.37
CA ASN A 145 7.26 -2.29 1.34
C ASN A 145 7.59 -1.68 -0.03
N PHE A 146 7.91 -0.38 -0.03
CA PHE A 146 8.32 0.35 -1.22
C PHE A 146 9.79 0.08 -1.60
N GLY A 147 10.59 -0.37 -0.64
CA GLY A 147 12.05 -0.41 -0.66
C GLY A 147 12.66 0.82 0.01
N CYS A 148 13.98 0.78 0.25
CA CYS A 148 14.73 1.87 0.89
C CYS A 148 14.21 2.26 2.29
N GLY A 149 13.60 1.32 3.03
CA GLY A 149 13.00 1.60 4.33
C GLY A 149 11.68 2.37 4.29
N VAL A 150 11.12 2.62 3.09
CA VAL A 150 9.86 3.33 2.91
C VAL A 150 8.68 2.35 2.99
N ALA A 151 7.69 2.69 3.81
CA ALA A 151 6.49 1.87 3.99
C ALA A 151 5.23 2.62 3.55
N LEU A 152 4.32 1.91 2.88
CA LEU A 152 2.95 2.37 2.65
C LEU A 152 2.02 1.74 3.68
N ASN A 153 1.22 2.60 4.28
CA ASN A 153 0.52 2.36 5.51
C ASN A 153 -0.97 2.58 5.35
N LEU A 154 -1.76 1.73 5.99
CA LEU A 154 -3.20 1.94 6.17
C LEU A 154 -3.44 2.47 7.58
N VAL A 155 -4.14 3.59 7.70
CA VAL A 155 -4.59 4.09 9.00
C VAL A 155 -5.79 3.27 9.48
N VAL A 156 -5.67 2.65 10.65
CA VAL A 156 -6.70 1.81 11.28
C VAL A 156 -7.26 2.41 12.57
N ASN A 157 -6.72 3.53 13.04
CA ASN A 157 -7.22 4.28 14.18
C ASN A 157 -6.81 5.75 14.09
N GLY A 158 -7.68 6.67 14.50
CA GLY A 158 -7.46 8.12 14.42
C GLY A 158 -8.29 8.82 13.36
N ALA A 159 -8.04 10.12 13.15
CA ALA A 159 -8.85 10.98 12.28
C ALA A 159 -8.76 10.62 10.79
N GLU A 160 -7.68 9.94 10.39
CA GLU A 160 -7.40 9.54 9.02
C GLU A 160 -7.80 8.09 8.71
N TYR A 161 -8.64 7.49 9.57
CA TYR A 161 -9.09 6.10 9.45
C TYR A 161 -9.51 5.72 8.02
N GLY A 162 -8.91 4.64 7.51
CA GLY A 162 -9.17 4.10 6.17
C GLY A 162 -8.34 4.71 5.04
N ASN A 163 -7.57 5.76 5.31
CA ASN A 163 -6.74 6.42 4.31
C ASN A 163 -5.32 5.83 4.26
N MET A 164 -4.72 5.90 3.07
CA MET A 164 -3.34 5.48 2.81
C MET A 164 -2.35 6.61 3.11
N TRP A 165 -1.26 6.26 3.78
CA TRP A 165 -0.18 7.16 4.19
C TRP A 165 1.19 6.54 3.91
N VAL A 166 2.19 7.37 3.68
CA VAL A 166 3.58 6.95 3.44
C VAL A 166 4.43 7.36 4.63
N ASP A 167 5.25 6.45 5.10
CA ASP A 167 6.35 6.72 6.01
C ASP A 167 7.65 6.66 5.19
N ASP A 168 8.15 7.84 4.83
CA ASP A 168 9.35 8.06 4.03
C ASP A 168 10.47 8.69 4.89
N ARG A 169 10.42 8.46 6.20
CA ARG A 169 11.42 9.02 7.12
C ARG A 169 12.83 8.52 6.82
N ALA A 170 12.96 7.28 6.33
CA ALA A 170 14.23 6.69 5.91
C ALA A 170 14.91 7.45 4.74
N SER A 171 14.17 8.30 4.02
CA SER A 171 14.67 9.16 2.94
C SER A 171 14.51 10.66 3.24
N ASP A 172 14.35 11.03 4.51
CA ASP A 172 14.10 12.41 4.97
C ASP A 172 12.81 13.04 4.39
N GLY A 173 11.88 12.22 3.89
CA GLY A 173 10.63 12.65 3.28
C GLY A 173 9.49 12.86 4.27
N GLY A 174 9.68 12.47 5.53
CA GLY A 174 8.68 12.57 6.59
C GLY A 174 7.52 11.58 6.43
N ILE A 175 6.35 11.96 6.96
CA ILE A 175 5.13 11.16 6.93
C ILE A 175 4.02 11.97 6.25
N TYR A 176 3.40 11.41 5.22
CA TYR A 176 2.43 12.15 4.41
C TYR A 176 1.32 11.27 3.82
N PRO A 177 0.14 11.84 3.50
CA PRO A 177 -0.92 11.11 2.79
C PRO A 177 -0.41 10.66 1.43
N ASP A 178 -0.68 9.41 1.03
CA ASP A 178 -0.11 8.84 -0.19
C ASP A 178 -0.52 9.62 -1.47
N PRO A 179 0.43 10.28 -2.16
CA PRO A 179 0.18 11.03 -3.39
C PRO A 179 0.61 10.24 -4.64
N TYR A 180 1.09 8.99 -4.50
CA TYR A 180 1.87 8.29 -5.53
C TYR A 180 1.17 8.06 -6.87
N PHE A 181 -0.16 8.20 -6.91
CA PHE A 181 -0.96 8.05 -8.12
C PHE A 181 -1.45 9.37 -8.71
N GLU A 182 -0.81 10.49 -8.36
CA GLU A 182 -1.16 11.84 -8.86
C GLU A 182 -2.62 12.22 -8.56
N GLN A 183 -3.18 11.65 -7.49
CA GLN A 183 -4.53 11.98 -7.05
C GLN A 183 -4.49 13.08 -6.00
N GLU A 184 -5.30 14.11 -6.20
CA GLU A 184 -5.60 15.06 -5.15
C GLU A 184 -6.48 14.40 -4.09
N GLY A 185 -6.09 14.54 -2.82
CA GLY A 185 -6.92 14.13 -1.67
C GLY A 185 -6.45 12.86 -0.98
N ARG A 186 -7.40 12.12 -0.40
CA ARG A 186 -7.15 10.89 0.36
C ARG A 186 -7.56 9.68 -0.45
N THR A 187 -6.73 8.66 -0.39
CA THR A 187 -6.97 7.40 -1.10
C THR A 187 -7.22 6.30 -0.09
N GLN A 188 -8.30 5.53 -0.29
CA GLN A 188 -8.57 4.33 0.50
C GLN A 188 -7.94 3.09 -0.14
N PHE A 189 -7.73 2.05 0.66
CA PHE A 189 -7.01 0.84 0.23
C PHE A 189 -7.43 0.25 -1.12
N LEU A 190 -8.73 0.05 -1.37
CA LEU A 190 -9.17 -0.58 -2.63
C LEU A 190 -8.96 0.33 -3.86
N ASP A 191 -9.11 1.65 -3.69
CA ASP A 191 -8.82 2.60 -4.76
C ASP A 191 -7.33 2.63 -5.05
N TRP A 192 -6.51 2.69 -4.00
CA TRP A 192 -5.06 2.60 -4.07
C TRP A 192 -4.59 1.34 -4.80
N TYR A 193 -5.16 0.17 -4.45
CA TYR A 193 -4.81 -1.09 -5.10
C TYR A 193 -5.25 -1.15 -6.58
N LEU A 194 -6.43 -0.62 -6.89
CA LEU A 194 -6.92 -0.55 -8.27
C LEU A 194 -6.10 0.40 -9.14
N LEU A 195 -5.58 1.49 -8.57
CA LEU A 195 -4.68 2.41 -9.25
C LEU A 195 -3.37 1.72 -9.64
N TRP A 196 -2.81 0.90 -8.73
CA TRP A 196 -1.68 0.05 -9.06
C TRP A 196 -2.00 -0.90 -10.23
N LEU A 197 -3.13 -1.63 -10.18
CA LEU A 197 -3.52 -2.54 -11.25
C LEU A 197 -3.70 -1.81 -12.60
N ALA A 198 -4.32 -0.63 -12.60
CA ALA A 198 -4.52 0.16 -13.81
C ALA A 198 -3.19 0.62 -14.41
N ARG A 199 -2.24 1.04 -13.56
CA ARG A 199 -0.90 1.44 -13.98
C ARG A 199 -0.11 0.26 -14.52
N ALA A 200 -0.11 -0.88 -13.81
CA ALA A 200 0.55 -2.10 -14.24
C ALA A 200 0.05 -2.54 -15.63
N LEU A 201 -1.27 -2.51 -15.87
CA LEU A 201 -1.83 -2.80 -17.19
C LEU A 201 -1.35 -1.81 -18.26
N SER A 202 -1.29 -0.52 -17.94
CA SER A 202 -0.79 0.50 -18.86
C SER A 202 0.69 0.33 -19.17
N GLU A 203 1.51 -0.06 -18.20
CA GLU A 203 2.95 -0.31 -18.38
C GLU A 203 3.19 -1.51 -19.31
N VAL A 204 2.35 -2.54 -19.18
CA VAL A 204 2.37 -3.70 -20.06
C VAL A 204 1.92 -3.36 -21.48
N ASP A 205 0.87 -2.53 -21.64
CA ASP A 205 0.40 -2.11 -22.98
C ASP A 205 1.43 -1.21 -23.69
N ARG A 206 2.12 -0.31 -22.99
CA ARG A 206 3.12 0.59 -23.61
C ARG A 206 4.37 -0.13 -24.18
N GLN A 207 4.44 -1.45 -24.08
CA GLN A 207 5.54 -2.25 -24.63
C GLN A 207 5.47 -2.44 -26.16
N PRO A 208 6.62 -2.46 -26.86
CA PRO A 208 6.67 -2.52 -28.34
C PRO A 208 6.05 -3.80 -28.92
N ALA A 209 5.23 -3.63 -29.96
CA ALA A 209 4.25 -4.58 -30.49
C ALA A 209 4.74 -5.97 -30.94
N HIS A 210 6.04 -6.21 -31.10
CA HIS A 210 6.59 -7.47 -31.63
C HIS A 210 6.34 -8.73 -30.77
N ARG A 211 5.67 -8.61 -29.62
CA ARG A 211 5.35 -9.72 -28.70
C ARG A 211 3.94 -9.68 -28.11
N ARG A 212 3.03 -8.87 -28.66
CA ARG A 212 1.62 -8.87 -28.23
C ARG A 212 0.96 -10.15 -28.75
N LEU A 213 0.58 -11.07 -27.85
CA LEU A 213 -0.36 -12.14 -28.20
C LEU A 213 -1.68 -11.49 -28.65
N PRO A 214 -2.18 -11.78 -29.86
CA PRO A 214 -3.41 -11.17 -30.33
C PRO A 214 -4.58 -11.86 -29.63
N ILE A 215 -5.45 -11.10 -28.95
CA ILE A 215 -6.94 -11.12 -29.11
C ILE A 215 -7.71 -10.47 -27.92
N LEU A 216 -7.16 -10.27 -26.72
CA LEU A 216 -7.99 -9.78 -25.59
C LEU A 216 -7.90 -8.27 -25.26
N LEU A 217 -7.00 -7.53 -25.91
CA LEU A 217 -6.71 -6.14 -25.52
C LEU A 217 -7.81 -5.13 -25.95
N ALA A 218 -8.58 -5.43 -26.99
CA ALA A 218 -9.53 -4.48 -27.58
C ALA A 218 -10.78 -4.24 -26.70
N ASP A 219 -11.19 -5.24 -25.90
CA ASP A 219 -12.38 -5.15 -25.06
C ASP A 219 -12.08 -4.50 -23.70
N ALA A 220 -10.88 -4.75 -23.14
CA ALA A 220 -10.43 -4.11 -21.90
C ALA A 220 -10.23 -2.59 -22.08
N LEU A 221 -9.64 -2.16 -23.21
CA LEU A 221 -9.36 -0.75 -23.47
C LEU A 221 -10.63 0.07 -23.81
N ARG A 222 -11.67 -0.54 -24.43
CA ARG A 222 -12.96 0.14 -24.67
C ARG A 222 -13.73 0.45 -23.39
N GLN A 223 -13.64 -0.41 -22.38
CA GLN A 223 -14.27 -0.15 -21.08
C GLN A 223 -13.50 0.91 -20.26
N ILE A 224 -12.18 1.00 -20.42
CA ILE A 224 -11.34 2.01 -19.72
C ILE A 224 -11.52 3.42 -20.32
N GLY A 225 -11.65 3.54 -21.66
CA GLY A 225 -11.81 4.83 -22.33
C GLY A 225 -13.07 5.64 -21.96
N THR A 226 -14.07 5.00 -21.34
CA THR A 226 -15.30 5.67 -20.89
C THR A 226 -15.15 6.27 -19.49
N ILE A 227 -14.21 5.78 -18.67
CA ILE A 227 -14.00 6.25 -17.30
C ILE A 227 -13.00 7.42 -17.25
N ALA A 228 -11.98 7.41 -18.11
CA ALA A 228 -11.03 8.52 -18.20
C ALA A 228 -11.67 9.87 -18.60
N ARG A 229 -12.85 9.86 -19.24
CA ARG A 229 -13.62 11.08 -19.60
C ARG A 229 -14.68 11.50 -18.58
N ARG A 230 -14.87 10.75 -17.49
CA ARG A 230 -15.84 11.09 -16.42
C ARG A 230 -15.20 11.43 -15.08
N VAL A 231 -13.88 11.30 -14.98
CA VAL A 231 -13.10 11.64 -13.77
C VAL A 231 -12.23 12.89 -13.98
N PHE A 232 -12.12 13.40 -15.21
CA PHE A 232 -11.40 14.64 -15.55
C PHE A 232 -12.18 15.48 -16.59
N PRO A 233 -12.57 16.73 -16.30
CA PRO A 233 -12.64 17.78 -17.32
C PRO A 233 -11.25 18.22 -17.78
#